data_AF-A0A2A2PV62-F1
#
_entry.id   AF-A0A2A2PV62-F1
#
_cell.length_a   1.000
_cell.length_b   1.000
_cell.length_c   1.000
_cell.angle_alpha   90.00
_cell.angle_beta   90.00
_cell.angle_gamma   90.00
#
_symmetry.space_group_name_H-M   'P 1'
#
loop_
_entity.id
_entity.type
_entity.pdbx_description
1 polymer ?
#
loop_
_entity_poly.entity_id
_entity_poly.type
_entity_poly.pdbx_seq_one_letter_code
_entity_poly.pdbx_strand_id
1 'polypeptide(L)' 'MEIPETIICVDCGQEARRLTLPPEEGWEIGDSVAYRCTGCNDRWDLVVADDTAEANFTSYASEYRAILEERRLEDPT' A
#
# COMPACT_ATOMS: atom_id res chain seq x y z
N MET A 1 -11.59 -0.62 -13.60
CA MET A 1 -11.90 -0.91 -12.19
C MET A 1 -12.36 0.37 -11.52
N GLU A 2 -13.33 0.32 -10.60
CA GLU A 2 -13.74 1.50 -9.83
C GLU A 2 -12.93 1.58 -8.53
N ILE A 3 -12.25 2.70 -8.34
CA ILE A 3 -11.43 2.97 -7.15
C ILE A 3 -12.14 4.02 -6.30
N PRO A 4 -12.37 3.76 -5.00
CA PRO A 4 -13.19 4.62 -4.17
C PRO A 4 -12.56 6.01 -3.97
N GLU A 5 -13.40 7.03 -3.92
CA GLU A 5 -12.95 8.41 -3.66
C GLU A 5 -12.52 8.61 -2.21
N THR A 6 -12.98 7.76 -1.30
CA THR A 6 -12.66 7.81 0.13
C THR A 6 -12.31 6.44 0.70
N ILE A 7 -11.43 6.43 1.69
CA ILE A 7 -11.06 5.25 2.48
C ILE A 7 -11.06 5.61 3.97
N ILE A 8 -11.02 4.59 4.82
CA ILE A 8 -10.79 4.77 6.27
C ILE A 8 -9.29 4.77 6.52
N CYS A 9 -8.79 5.81 7.20
CA CYS A 9 -7.39 5.88 7.60
C CYS A 9 -7.08 4.79 8.64
N VAL A 10 -6.08 3.96 8.36
CA VAL A 10 -5.68 2.87 9.26
C VAL A 10 -5.11 3.38 10.59
N ASP A 11 -4.49 4.56 10.60
CA ASP A 11 -3.84 5.09 11.80
C ASP A 11 -4.81 5.79 12.76
N CYS A 12 -5.81 6.52 12.26
CA CYS A 12 -6.69 7.34 13.10
C CYS A 12 -8.20 7.07 12.93
N GLY A 13 -8.58 6.17 12.02
CA GLY A 13 -9.97 5.79 11.78
C GLY A 13 -10.84 6.85 11.08
N GLN A 14 -10.31 8.04 10.81
CA GLN A 14 -11.03 9.10 10.11
C GLN A 14 -11.00 8.90 8.58
N GLU A 15 -11.89 9.60 7.87
CA GLU A 15 -11.93 9.58 6.41
C GLU A 15 -10.63 10.13 5.78
N ALA A 16 -10.11 9.43 4.79
CA ALA A 16 -9.09 9.91 3.86
C ALA A 16 -9.65 10.02 2.45
N ARG A 17 -9.34 11.12 1.76
CA ARG A 17 -9.84 11.42 0.41
C ARG A 17 -8.77 11.20 -0.64
N ARG A 18 -9.17 10.68 -1.80
CA ARG A 18 -8.30 10.45 -2.94
C ARG A 18 -7.77 11.78 -3.48
N LEU A 19 -6.48 11.83 -3.73
CA LEU A 19 -5.79 12.96 -4.35
C LEU A 19 -5.51 12.72 -5.84
N THR A 20 -5.27 11.46 -6.23
CA THR A 20 -5.03 11.11 -7.64
C THR A 20 -6.33 11.17 -8.43
N LEU A 21 -6.30 11.85 -9.58
CA LEU A 21 -7.43 11.85 -10.52
C LEU A 21 -7.52 10.49 -11.23
N PRO A 22 -8.73 10.02 -11.57
CA PRO A 22 -8.90 8.86 -12.45
C PRO A 22 -8.15 9.07 -13.78
N PRO A 23 -7.42 8.06 -14.28
CA PRO A 23 -6.89 8.07 -15.64
C PRO A 23 -8.05 8.10 -16.65
N GLU A 24 -7.80 8.67 -17.84
CA GLU A 24 -8.82 8.77 -18.90
C GLU A 24 -9.32 7.39 -19.37
N GLU A 25 -8.42 6.40 -19.41
CA GLU A 25 -8.72 5.01 -19.80
C GLU A 25 -9.21 4.15 -18.63
N GLY A 26 -9.29 4.73 -17.42
CA GLY A 26 -9.62 4.04 -16.18
C GLY A 26 -8.40 3.45 -15.46
N TRP A 27 -8.65 2.87 -14.28
CA TRP A 27 -7.60 2.28 -13.44
C TRP A 27 -7.19 0.88 -13.88
N GLU A 28 -5.88 0.61 -13.85
CA GLU A 28 -5.26 -0.70 -14.09
C GLU A 28 -4.60 -1.27 -12.83
N ILE A 29 -4.43 -2.59 -12.77
CA ILE A 29 -3.70 -3.26 -11.68
C ILE A 29 -2.24 -2.81 -11.70
N GLY A 30 -1.72 -2.44 -10.53
CA GLY A 30 -0.37 -1.90 -10.38
C GLY A 30 -0.31 -0.37 -10.34
N ASP A 31 -1.40 0.32 -10.71
CA ASP A 31 -1.47 1.79 -10.60
C ASP A 31 -1.37 2.24 -9.14
N SER A 32 -0.79 3.41 -8.91
CA SER A 32 -0.66 4.02 -7.58
C SER A 32 -1.72 5.09 -7.36
N VAL A 33 -2.46 4.98 -6.25
CA VAL A 33 -3.52 5.89 -5.86
C VAL A 33 -3.19 6.53 -4.51
N ALA A 34 -3.07 7.86 -4.51
CA ALA A 34 -2.76 8.62 -3.31
C ALA A 34 -4.04 9.07 -2.59
N TYR A 35 -4.04 8.98 -1.27
CA TYR A 35 -5.08 9.48 -0.37
C TYR A 35 -4.47 10.35 0.72
N ARG A 36 -5.26 11.30 1.25
CA ARG A 36 -4.88 12.12 2.41
C ARG A 36 -5.96 12.11 3.47
N CYS A 37 -5.57 11.78 4.70
CA CYS A 37 -6.47 11.74 5.84
C CYS A 37 -6.90 13.16 6.27
N THR A 38 -8.18 13.32 6.56
CA THR A 38 -8.75 14.57 7.10
C THR A 38 -8.47 14.77 8.59
N GLY A 39 -8.13 13.69 9.32
CA GLY A 39 -7.84 13.70 10.75
C GLY A 39 -6.35 13.90 11.07
N CYS A 40 -5.52 12.92 10.72
CA CYS A 40 -4.08 12.95 11.03
C CYS A 40 -3.22 13.66 9.98
N ASN A 41 -3.79 14.00 8.81
CA ASN A 41 -3.08 14.60 7.68
C ASN A 41 -1.96 13.72 7.07
N ASP A 42 -1.90 12.44 7.44
CA ASP A 42 -1.01 11.47 6.79
C ASP A 42 -1.47 11.17 5.35
N ARG A 43 -0.50 10.72 4.56
CA ARG A 43 -0.67 10.33 3.15
C ARG A 43 -0.52 8.83 3.02
N TRP A 44 -1.41 8.23 2.22
CA TRP A 44 -1.38 6.82 1.88
C TRP A 44 -1.24 6.69 0.36
N ASP A 45 -0.23 5.95 -0.09
CA ASP A 45 -0.07 5.56 -1.48
C ASP A 45 -0.37 4.07 -1.60
N LEU A 46 -1.50 3.74 -2.22
CA LEU A 46 -2.01 2.37 -2.34
C LEU A 46 -1.87 1.90 -3.79
N VAL A 47 -1.48 0.66 -3.98
CA VAL A 47 -1.40 0.04 -5.31
C VAL A 47 -2.73 -0.63 -5.63
N VAL A 48 -3.27 -0.37 -6.82
CA VAL A 48 -4.45 -1.06 -7.33
C VAL A 48 -4.14 -2.55 -7.45
N ALA A 49 -4.89 -3.37 -6.74
CA ALA A 49 -4.73 -4.81 -6.70
C ALA A 49 -5.94 -5.52 -7.30
N ASP A 50 -5.73 -6.75 -7.74
CA ASP A 50 -6.80 -7.67 -8.13
C ASP A 50 -7.61 -8.07 -6.88
N ASP A 51 -8.93 -7.91 -6.93
CA ASP A 51 -9.85 -8.23 -5.83
C ASP A 51 -10.11 -9.73 -5.67
N THR A 52 -9.69 -10.53 -6.65
CA THR A 52 -9.79 -12.00 -6.66
C THR A 52 -8.46 -12.70 -6.35
N ALA A 53 -7.35 -11.97 -6.35
CA ALA A 53 -6.05 -12.53 -6.03
C ALA A 53 -5.95 -12.82 -4.53
N GLU A 54 -5.56 -14.06 -4.18
CA GLU A 54 -5.04 -14.32 -2.84
C GLU A 54 -3.88 -13.34 -2.59
N ALA A 55 -3.90 -12.64 -1.45
CA ALA A 55 -2.90 -11.65 -1.08
C ALA A 55 -1.54 -12.32 -0.81
N ASN A 56 -0.90 -12.87 -1.83
CA ASN A 56 0.51 -13.23 -1.84
C ASN A 56 1.32 -11.97 -2.10
N PHE A 57 1.16 -10.98 -1.20
CA PHE A 57 2.04 -9.82 -1.19
C PHE A 57 3.41 -10.28 -0.68
N THR A 58 4.33 -10.52 -1.61
CA THR A 58 5.73 -10.71 -1.26
C THR A 58 6.26 -9.38 -0.76
N SER A 59 6.26 -9.22 0.56
CA SER A 59 6.85 -8.06 1.21
C SER A 59 8.35 -8.13 1.02
N TYR A 60 8.90 -7.32 0.11
CA TYR A 60 10.35 -7.16 -0.07
C TYR A 60 11.04 -6.79 1.26
N ALA A 61 10.34 -6.09 2.16
CA ALA A 61 10.85 -5.81 3.51
C ALA A 61 10.96 -7.07 4.36
N SER A 62 10.05 -8.04 4.20
CA SER A 62 10.10 -9.33 4.90
C SER A 62 11.22 -10.22 4.35
N GLU A 63 11.37 -10.28 3.02
CA GLU A 63 12.51 -10.98 2.38
C GLU A 63 13.84 -10.37 2.82
N TYR A 64 13.94 -9.03 2.80
CA TYR A 64 15.15 -8.34 3.21
C TYR A 64 15.47 -8.58 4.69
N ARG A 65 14.47 -8.58 5.59
CA ARG A 65 14.67 -8.94 7.00
C ARG A 65 15.18 -10.38 7.16
N ALA A 66 14.60 -11.33 6.45
CA ALA A 66 15.02 -12.74 6.51
C ALA A 66 16.49 -12.89 6.07
N ILE A 67 16.89 -12.23 4.98
CA ILE A 67 18.27 -12.24 4.49
C ILE A 67 19.24 -11.62 5.51
N LEU A 68 18.85 -10.50 6.13
CA LEU A 68 19.68 -9.87 7.15
C LEU A 68 19.83 -10.74 8.41
N GLU A 69 18.77 -11.45 8.78
CA GLU A 69 18.76 -12.34 9.95
C GLU A 69 19.59 -13.61 9.69
N GLU A 70 19.51 -14.18 8.49
CA GLU A 70 20.38 -15.27 8.03
C GLU A 70 21.86 -14.85 8.10
N ARG A 71 22.21 -13.68 7.55
CA ARG A 71 23.58 -13.15 7.61
C ARG A 71 24.08 -12.93 9.04
N ARG A 72 23.20 -12.50 9.95
CA ARG A 72 23.53 -12.33 11.37
C ARG A 72 23.80 -13.67 12.07
N LEU A 73 23.14 -14.74 11.63
CA LEU A 73 23.36 -16.08 12.16
C LEU A 73 24.65 -16.71 11.60
N GLU A 74 25.00 -16.38 10.35
CA GLU A 74 26.22 -16.86 9.69
C GLU A 74 27.50 -16.18 10.20
N ASP A 75 27.42 -14.90 10.60
CA ASP A 75 28.53 -14.17 11.22
C ASP A 75 28.06 -13.48 12.52
N PRO A 76 28.08 -14.19 13.67
CA PRO A 76 27.55 -13.70 14.93
C PRO A 76 28.49 -12.71 15.65
N THR A 77 29.60 -12.33 15.02
CA THR A 77 30.73 -11.61 15.63
C THR A 77 30.51 -10.10 15.72
#